data_AF-A0A925IVT3-F1
#
_entry.id   AF-A0A925IVT3-F1
#
_cell.length_a   1.000
_cell.length_b   1.000
_cell.length_c   1.000
_cell.angle_alpha   90.00
_cell.angle_beta   90.00
_cell.angle_gamma   90.00
#
_symmetry.space_group_name_H-M   'P 1'
#
loop_
_entity.id
_entity.type
_entity.pdbx_description
1 polymer ?
#
loop_
_entity_poly.entity_id
_entity_poly.type
_entity_poly.pdbx_seq_one_letter_code
_entity_poly.pdbx_strand_id
1 'polypeptide(L)'
;MNRILLLTGLLTGLSGNALAQNSLREPIKEPGVPRRSQYEIPLANRNRLVLVFNTWPELAAHRNLDSLLRLFVADLRLWRDSTGTRTDARRVLYTLEPQGQRTVRVTNFPASTETYQFRSDEDPVQLKTVQDTLVIEKRLEPGARTTKPAFELPLNVRFYFHLNRLEDIEALAKQGLNVEIEKAIQQARAYTGHDLFQPRYRAAYSPNSALSHHWQVGGFNEPSLGISPGVGVGVVRNQIYTALIGDLALFPGIGRLGARLGWHEYFFFETKPDGGPSRVVRNSFLNAGILFFKPWDKTLNRVNMGGMTLGYLIKRNGYYFEKNTFRFAGTVNIFRWSKIEPELYWNGAFKNVYPGVRINVGL
;
A
#
# COMPACT_ATOMS: atom_id res chain seq x y z
N MET A 1 42.59 -49.55 -17.19
CA MET A 1 42.59 -48.08 -17.21
C MET A 1 41.50 -47.51 -18.16
N ASN A 2 40.31 -48.14 -18.24
CA ASN A 2 39.26 -47.87 -19.24
C ASN A 2 37.90 -47.50 -18.62
N ARG A 3 37.84 -47.07 -17.35
CA ARG A 3 36.58 -46.71 -16.66
C ARG A 3 36.47 -45.23 -16.27
N ILE A 4 37.50 -44.43 -16.49
CA ILE A 4 37.49 -42.98 -16.18
C ILE A 4 37.12 -42.13 -17.41
N LEU A 5 37.34 -42.61 -18.63
CA LEU A 5 36.97 -41.89 -19.87
C LEU A 5 35.46 -41.87 -20.17
N LEU A 6 34.67 -42.76 -19.56
CA LEU A 6 33.22 -42.80 -19.73
C LEU A 6 32.47 -41.78 -18.86
N LEU A 7 33.08 -41.28 -17.77
CA LEU A 7 32.47 -40.23 -16.95
C LEU A 7 32.69 -38.82 -17.52
N THR A 8 33.76 -38.60 -18.29
CA THR A 8 34.01 -37.30 -18.93
C THR A 8 33.17 -37.09 -20.19
N GLY A 9 32.85 -38.17 -20.93
CA GLY A 9 31.95 -38.13 -22.09
C GLY A 9 30.46 -37.97 -21.73
N LEU A 10 30.05 -38.31 -20.50
CA LEU A 10 28.66 -38.13 -20.03
C LEU A 10 28.38 -36.71 -19.50
N LEU A 11 29.40 -35.91 -19.21
CA LEU A 11 29.25 -34.50 -18.81
C LEU A 11 29.26 -33.52 -20.00
N THR A 12 29.63 -33.97 -21.20
CA THR A 12 29.59 -33.16 -22.44
C THR A 12 28.41 -33.50 -23.37
N GLY A 13 27.55 -34.46 -22.98
CA GLY A 13 26.36 -34.88 -23.74
C GLY A 13 25.07 -34.08 -23.46
N LEU A 14 25.12 -33.06 -22.59
CA LEU A 14 24.03 -32.08 -22.47
C LEU A 14 24.19 -31.03 -23.57
N SER A 15 23.83 -31.40 -24.80
CA SER A 15 23.55 -30.44 -25.87
C SER A 15 22.26 -29.67 -25.55
N GLY A 16 22.32 -28.82 -24.53
CA GLY A 16 21.36 -27.76 -24.29
C GLY A 16 21.91 -26.49 -24.93
N ASN A 17 21.16 -25.91 -25.87
CA ASN A 17 21.46 -24.65 -26.56
C ASN A 17 22.27 -23.69 -25.68
N ALA A 18 23.53 -23.42 -26.04
CA ALA A 18 24.38 -22.51 -25.28
C ALA A 18 23.87 -21.08 -25.49
N LEU A 19 23.04 -20.62 -24.56
CA LEU A 19 22.55 -19.24 -24.55
C LEU A 19 23.60 -18.37 -23.85
N ALA A 20 24.17 -17.41 -24.59
CA ALA A 20 24.97 -16.34 -24.01
C ALA A 20 24.03 -15.31 -23.37
N GLN A 21 23.59 -15.56 -22.13
CA GLN A 21 22.75 -14.61 -21.41
C GLN A 21 23.55 -13.86 -20.35
N ASN A 22 23.79 -12.60 -20.64
CA ASN A 22 24.14 -11.56 -19.67
C ASN A 22 23.10 -10.43 -19.76
N SER A 23 21.80 -10.77 -19.80
CA SER A 23 20.74 -9.77 -19.81
C SER A 23 20.44 -9.34 -18.38
N LEU A 24 20.95 -8.16 -18.06
CA LEU A 24 20.67 -7.32 -16.90
C LEU A 24 19.27 -7.55 -16.30
N ARG A 25 19.25 -7.65 -14.98
CA ARG A 25 18.10 -7.67 -14.06
C ARG A 25 17.30 -6.36 -14.14
N GLU A 26 16.81 -5.97 -15.31
CA GLU A 26 15.92 -4.82 -15.41
C GLU A 26 14.56 -5.20 -14.80
N PRO A 27 14.09 -4.50 -13.75
CA PRO A 27 12.75 -4.69 -13.23
C PRO A 27 11.73 -4.37 -14.33
N ILE A 28 10.62 -5.11 -14.36
CA ILE A 28 9.56 -4.91 -15.37
C ILE A 28 9.02 -3.48 -15.25
N LYS A 29 9.36 -2.63 -16.23
CA LYS A 29 8.83 -1.26 -16.39
C LYS A 29 7.62 -1.30 -17.33
N GLU A 30 6.50 -1.83 -16.85
CA GLU A 30 5.23 -1.80 -17.60
C GLU A 30 4.53 -0.43 -17.42
N PRO A 31 4.17 0.27 -18.50
CA PRO A 31 3.35 1.48 -18.41
C PRO A 31 1.99 1.18 -17.76
N GLY A 32 1.61 1.98 -16.76
CA GLY A 32 0.30 1.87 -16.09
C GLY A 32 0.21 0.84 -14.97
N VAL A 33 1.21 -0.02 -14.80
CA VAL A 33 1.37 -0.84 -13.59
C VAL A 33 2.21 -0.01 -12.62
N PRO A 34 1.69 0.42 -11.44
CA PRO A 34 2.53 1.14 -10.49
C PRO A 34 3.70 0.23 -10.09
N ARG A 35 4.80 0.75 -9.55
CA ARG A 35 5.92 -0.05 -8.98
C ARG A 35 5.43 -0.89 -7.78
N ARG A 36 4.48 -1.81 -8.04
CA ARG A 36 3.73 -2.64 -7.09
C ARG A 36 4.50 -3.93 -6.86
N SER A 37 4.05 -4.64 -5.84
CA SER A 37 4.47 -5.96 -5.43
C SER A 37 4.59 -6.91 -6.62
N GLN A 38 5.83 -7.27 -6.94
CA GLN A 38 6.17 -8.29 -7.92
C GLN A 38 6.74 -9.48 -7.15
N TYR A 39 6.38 -10.68 -7.56
CA TYR A 39 7.03 -11.89 -7.06
C TYR A 39 7.62 -12.66 -8.24
N GLU A 40 8.92 -12.91 -8.22
CA GLU A 40 9.63 -13.65 -9.26
C GLU A 40 9.86 -15.09 -8.79
N ILE A 41 9.37 -16.04 -9.59
CA ILE A 41 9.50 -17.47 -9.37
C ILE A 41 10.51 -17.99 -10.42
N PRO A 42 11.68 -18.49 -10.00
CA PRO A 42 12.60 -19.13 -10.92
C PRO A 42 12.00 -20.46 -11.42
N LEU A 43 12.10 -20.71 -12.72
CA LEU A 43 11.64 -21.93 -13.37
C LEU A 43 12.83 -22.70 -13.96
N ALA A 44 12.57 -23.93 -14.43
CA ALA A 44 13.58 -24.74 -15.12
C ALA A 44 14.16 -24.01 -16.35
N ASN A 45 15.37 -24.40 -16.76
CA ASN A 45 16.08 -23.82 -17.92
C ASN A 45 16.32 -22.31 -17.83
N ARG A 46 16.42 -21.72 -16.64
CA ARG A 46 16.55 -20.25 -16.45
C ARG A 46 15.35 -19.44 -16.96
N ASN A 47 14.21 -20.10 -17.16
CA ASN A 47 12.94 -19.42 -17.35
C ASN A 47 12.47 -18.82 -16.02
N ARG A 48 11.54 -17.88 -16.08
CA ARG A 48 11.00 -17.24 -14.87
C ARG A 48 9.55 -16.82 -15.05
N LEU A 49 8.81 -16.86 -13.95
CA LEU A 49 7.44 -16.34 -13.85
C LEU A 49 7.44 -15.14 -12.92
N VAL A 50 6.97 -14.00 -13.39
CA VAL A 50 6.75 -12.80 -12.59
C VAL A 50 5.26 -12.60 -12.40
N LEU A 51 4.85 -12.61 -11.13
CA LEU A 51 3.50 -12.39 -10.67
C LEU A 51 3.32 -10.91 -10.33
N VAL A 52 2.36 -10.25 -10.96
CA VAL A 52 2.02 -8.85 -10.69
C VAL A 52 0.62 -8.79 -10.10
N PHE A 53 0.49 -8.22 -8.91
CA PHE A 53 -0.78 -8.18 -8.18
C PHE A 53 -0.91 -6.92 -7.32
N ASN A 54 -2.16 -6.55 -6.99
CA ASN A 54 -2.45 -5.37 -6.19
C ASN A 54 -2.74 -5.73 -4.74
N THR A 55 -3.37 -6.87 -4.52
CA THR A 55 -3.71 -7.38 -3.19
C THR A 55 -3.41 -8.87 -3.07
N TRP A 56 -3.19 -9.33 -1.84
CA TRP A 56 -2.95 -10.76 -1.58
C TRP A 56 -4.15 -11.67 -1.92
N PRO A 57 -5.42 -11.29 -1.61
CA PRO A 57 -6.58 -12.08 -2.00
C PRO A 57 -6.67 -12.29 -3.52
N GLU A 58 -6.29 -11.29 -4.33
CA GLU A 58 -6.24 -11.44 -5.79
C GLU A 58 -5.28 -12.54 -6.23
N LEU A 59 -4.05 -12.56 -5.69
CA LEU A 59 -3.09 -13.60 -6.01
C LEU A 59 -3.58 -14.99 -5.51
N ALA A 60 -4.13 -15.03 -4.30
CA ALA A 60 -4.66 -16.25 -3.71
C ALA A 60 -5.87 -16.82 -4.47
N ALA A 61 -6.66 -15.98 -5.14
CA ALA A 61 -7.78 -16.40 -5.98
C ALA A 61 -7.35 -16.95 -7.35
N HIS A 62 -6.11 -16.73 -7.76
CA HIS A 62 -5.61 -17.07 -9.10
C HIS A 62 -4.40 -18.02 -9.09
N ARG A 63 -4.33 -18.91 -8.09
CA ARG A 63 -3.22 -19.85 -7.92
C ARG A 63 -3.15 -20.94 -8.99
N ASN A 64 -4.29 -21.28 -9.59
CA ASN A 64 -4.37 -22.35 -10.58
C ASN A 64 -3.97 -21.85 -11.98
N LEU A 65 -2.65 -21.72 -12.19
CA LEU A 65 -2.10 -21.33 -13.50
C LEU A 65 -2.04 -22.49 -14.49
N ASP A 66 -2.05 -23.74 -14.01
CA ASP A 66 -1.90 -24.92 -14.87
C ASP A 66 -3.00 -25.02 -15.92
N SER A 67 -4.26 -24.73 -15.55
CA SER A 67 -5.38 -24.70 -16.50
C SER A 67 -5.21 -23.62 -17.56
N LEU A 68 -4.72 -22.43 -17.18
CA LEU A 68 -4.47 -21.34 -18.12
C LEU A 68 -3.32 -21.65 -19.07
N LEU A 69 -2.27 -22.28 -18.56
CA LEU A 69 -1.12 -22.69 -19.35
C LEU A 69 -1.47 -23.77 -20.36
N ARG A 70 -2.24 -24.78 -19.96
CA ARG A 70 -2.72 -25.82 -20.89
C ARG A 70 -3.60 -25.23 -21.99
N LEU A 71 -4.46 -24.27 -21.64
CA LEU A 71 -5.30 -23.56 -22.59
C LEU A 71 -4.46 -22.76 -23.59
N PHE A 72 -3.47 -22.02 -23.10
CA PHE A 72 -2.53 -21.30 -23.96
C PHE A 72 -1.72 -22.25 -24.86
N VAL A 73 -1.22 -23.38 -24.34
CA VAL A 73 -0.48 -24.38 -25.11
C VAL A 73 -1.33 -24.98 -26.23
N ALA A 74 -2.61 -25.24 -25.97
CA ALA A 74 -3.53 -25.72 -27.00
C ALA A 74 -3.69 -24.68 -28.13
N ASP A 75 -3.85 -23.41 -27.79
CA ASP A 75 -3.99 -22.34 -28.77
C ASP A 75 -2.67 -22.05 -29.50
N LEU A 76 -1.52 -22.10 -28.81
CA LEU A 76 -0.19 -21.90 -29.38
C LEU A 76 0.07 -22.85 -30.56
N ARG A 77 -0.35 -24.10 -30.44
CA ARG A 77 -0.19 -25.11 -31.51
C ARG A 77 -0.92 -24.75 -32.80
N LEU A 78 -1.94 -23.89 -32.75
CA LEU A 78 -2.72 -23.48 -33.92
C LEU A 78 -2.02 -22.41 -34.77
N TRP A 79 -1.10 -21.63 -34.19
CA TRP A 79 -0.47 -20.51 -34.88
C TRP A 79 1.07 -20.49 -34.78
N ARG A 80 1.69 -21.44 -34.08
CA ARG A 80 3.16 -21.50 -33.93
C ARG A 80 3.90 -21.45 -35.26
N ASP A 81 3.42 -22.18 -36.26
CA ASP A 81 4.13 -22.37 -37.53
C ASP A 81 4.07 -21.13 -38.44
N SER A 82 3.25 -20.12 -38.10
CA SER A 82 3.16 -18.85 -38.85
C SER A 82 4.01 -17.72 -38.27
N THR A 83 4.88 -17.98 -37.28
CA THR A 83 5.57 -16.93 -36.52
C THR A 83 7.10 -16.95 -36.65
N GLY A 84 7.62 -16.12 -37.57
CA GLY A 84 8.95 -15.50 -37.52
C GLY A 84 10.20 -16.38 -37.50
N THR A 85 11.37 -15.74 -37.59
CA THR A 85 12.69 -16.35 -37.48
C THR A 85 13.01 -16.78 -36.05
N ARG A 86 13.66 -17.94 -35.87
CA ARG A 86 13.89 -18.58 -34.54
C ARG A 86 14.74 -17.76 -33.57
N THR A 87 15.48 -16.76 -34.05
CA THR A 87 16.44 -15.95 -33.29
C THR A 87 15.84 -14.65 -32.77
N ASP A 88 14.70 -14.20 -33.29
CA ASP A 88 14.01 -12.99 -32.82
C ASP A 88 13.36 -13.20 -31.47
N ALA A 89 13.31 -12.14 -30.65
CA ALA A 89 12.54 -12.15 -29.43
C ALA A 89 11.06 -11.94 -29.73
N ARG A 90 10.20 -12.74 -29.10
CA ARG A 90 8.75 -12.68 -29.27
C ARG A 90 8.11 -12.23 -27.97
N ARG A 91 7.22 -11.26 -28.07
CA ARG A 91 6.28 -10.92 -27.00
C ARG A 91 4.89 -11.39 -27.40
N VAL A 92 4.31 -12.26 -26.59
CA VAL A 92 2.96 -12.78 -26.77
C VAL A 92 2.08 -12.25 -25.66
N LEU A 93 1.03 -11.53 -26.00
CA LEU A 93 -0.04 -11.16 -25.08
C LEU A 93 -1.23 -12.09 -25.35
N TYR A 94 -1.57 -12.90 -24.35
CA TYR A 94 -2.70 -13.80 -24.36
C TYR A 94 -3.77 -13.28 -23.39
N THR A 95 -4.88 -12.78 -23.93
CA THR A 95 -5.95 -12.18 -23.12
C THR A 95 -7.15 -13.12 -23.04
N LEU A 96 -7.58 -13.39 -21.82
CA LEU A 96 -8.78 -14.13 -21.46
C LEU A 96 -9.88 -13.14 -21.08
N GLU A 97 -10.89 -13.03 -21.93
CA GLU A 97 -12.06 -12.22 -21.68
C GLU A 97 -13.05 -12.96 -20.77
N PRO A 98 -13.86 -12.23 -19.97
CA PRO A 98 -14.81 -12.85 -19.04
C PRO A 98 -15.81 -13.81 -19.71
N GLN A 99 -16.20 -13.54 -20.95
CA GLN A 99 -17.16 -14.31 -21.74
C GLN A 99 -16.54 -15.55 -22.42
N GLY A 100 -15.30 -15.92 -22.04
CA GLY A 100 -14.59 -17.06 -22.61
C GLY A 100 -13.94 -16.81 -23.97
N GLN A 101 -14.05 -15.59 -24.51
CA GLN A 101 -13.31 -15.17 -25.70
C GLN A 101 -11.82 -15.06 -25.38
N ARG A 102 -10.99 -15.42 -26.36
CA ARG A 102 -9.52 -15.50 -26.21
C ARG A 102 -8.87 -14.77 -27.35
N THR A 103 -7.94 -13.88 -27.05
CA THR A 103 -7.18 -13.17 -28.07
C THR A 103 -5.68 -13.39 -27.86
N VAL A 104 -4.97 -13.56 -28.97
CA VAL A 104 -3.52 -13.67 -29.00
C VAL A 104 -2.98 -12.51 -29.81
N ARG A 105 -2.07 -11.74 -29.23
CA ARG A 105 -1.30 -10.73 -29.95
C ARG A 105 0.18 -11.08 -29.87
N VAL A 106 0.79 -11.26 -31.03
CA VAL A 106 2.23 -11.53 -31.14
C VAL A 106 2.93 -10.26 -31.61
N THR A 107 4.05 -9.92 -31.00
CA THR A 107 4.92 -8.82 -31.42
C THR A 107 6.35 -9.34 -31.48
N ASN A 108 6.96 -9.25 -32.66
CA ASN A 108 8.34 -9.69 -32.88
C ASN A 108 9.28 -8.49 -32.71
N PHE A 109 10.39 -8.75 -32.03
CA PHE A 109 11.48 -7.80 -31.84
C PHE A 109 12.72 -8.40 -32.49
N PRO A 110 13.16 -7.85 -33.64
CA PRO A 110 14.35 -8.35 -34.30
C PRO A 110 15.56 -8.20 -33.38
N ALA A 111 16.48 -9.16 -33.42
CA ALA A 111 17.70 -9.09 -32.64
C ALA A 111 18.51 -7.86 -33.06
N SER A 112 18.90 -7.00 -32.10
CA SER A 112 19.76 -5.84 -32.38
C SER A 112 21.22 -6.25 -32.64
N THR A 113 21.57 -7.49 -32.34
CA THR A 113 22.91 -8.03 -32.52
C THR A 113 22.82 -9.52 -32.82
N GLU A 114 23.49 -9.94 -33.89
CA GLU A 114 23.63 -11.35 -34.25
C GLU A 114 24.88 -11.90 -33.57
N THR A 115 24.72 -12.97 -32.80
CA THR A 115 25.84 -13.65 -32.14
C THR A 115 25.95 -15.04 -32.72
N TYR A 116 27.16 -15.47 -33.07
CA TYR A 116 27.42 -16.80 -33.62
C TYR A 116 28.31 -17.56 -32.66
N GLN A 117 28.02 -18.84 -32.48
CA GLN A 117 28.90 -19.76 -31.77
C GLN A 117 29.55 -20.72 -32.76
N PHE A 118 30.88 -20.77 -32.71
CA PHE A 118 31.67 -21.71 -33.48
C PHE A 118 31.95 -22.94 -32.62
N ARG A 119 31.79 -24.12 -33.21
CA ARG A 119 32.25 -25.40 -32.67
C ARG A 119 33.22 -25.98 -33.68
N SER A 120 34.28 -26.63 -33.20
CA SER A 120 35.24 -27.27 -34.10
C SER A 120 34.51 -28.26 -35.01
N ASP A 121 34.67 -28.10 -36.31
CA ASP A 121 34.10 -28.93 -37.38
C ASP A 121 32.58 -28.81 -37.65
N GLU A 122 31.90 -27.77 -37.15
CA GLU A 122 30.48 -27.48 -37.46
C GLU A 122 30.27 -26.06 -38.00
N ASP A 123 29.22 -25.88 -38.80
CA ASP A 123 28.79 -24.54 -39.23
C ASP A 123 28.43 -23.66 -38.03
N PRO A 124 28.74 -22.35 -38.06
CA PRO A 124 28.45 -21.44 -36.97
C PRO A 124 26.95 -21.39 -36.66
N VAL A 125 26.58 -21.62 -35.40
CA VAL A 125 25.19 -21.58 -34.95
C VAL A 125 24.86 -20.18 -34.46
N GLN A 126 23.86 -19.53 -35.07
CA GLN A 126 23.35 -18.24 -34.59
C GLN A 126 22.64 -18.44 -33.23
N LEU A 127 23.08 -17.67 -32.23
CA LEU A 127 22.55 -17.69 -30.88
C LEU A 127 21.44 -16.67 -30.69
N LYS A 128 20.39 -17.09 -30.00
CA LYS A 128 19.36 -16.19 -29.49
C LYS A 128 19.83 -15.52 -28.20
N THR A 129 19.95 -14.21 -28.22
CA THR A 129 20.49 -13.40 -27.11
C THR A 129 19.41 -12.81 -26.20
N VAL A 130 18.16 -12.76 -26.67
CA VAL A 130 17.03 -12.12 -25.97
C VAL A 130 15.91 -13.15 -25.72
N GLN A 131 15.30 -13.10 -24.52
CA GLN A 131 14.22 -14.00 -24.11
C GLN A 131 12.88 -13.65 -24.79
N ASP A 132 12.09 -14.68 -25.06
CA ASP A 132 10.67 -14.55 -25.35
C ASP A 132 9.91 -14.14 -24.06
N THR A 133 8.83 -13.39 -24.22
CA THR A 133 7.96 -12.99 -23.11
C THR A 133 6.52 -13.36 -23.42
N LEU A 134 5.92 -14.22 -22.62
CA LEU A 134 4.49 -14.50 -22.64
C LEU A 134 3.82 -13.74 -21.51
N VAL A 135 2.78 -12.97 -21.82
CA VAL A 135 1.92 -12.28 -20.86
C VAL A 135 0.54 -12.91 -20.94
N ILE A 136 0.11 -13.56 -19.87
CA ILE A 136 -1.28 -14.03 -19.73
C ILE A 136 -2.04 -12.97 -18.95
N GLU A 137 -3.01 -12.33 -19.58
CA GLU A 137 -3.91 -11.35 -18.97
C GLU A 137 -5.30 -11.98 -18.78
N LYS A 138 -5.77 -12.05 -17.55
CA LYS A 138 -7.15 -12.42 -17.25
C LYS A 138 -7.93 -11.16 -16.88
N ARG A 139 -8.92 -10.81 -17.70
CA ARG A 139 -9.87 -9.72 -17.41
C ARG A 139 -10.98 -10.25 -16.52
N LEU A 140 -11.31 -9.49 -15.48
CA LEU A 140 -12.42 -9.81 -14.56
C LEU A 140 -13.67 -9.03 -14.97
N GLU A 141 -14.85 -9.64 -14.80
CA GLU A 141 -16.14 -8.97 -15.07
C GLU A 141 -16.23 -7.63 -14.30
N PRO A 142 -16.80 -6.56 -14.89
CA PRO A 142 -17.02 -5.26 -14.22
C PRO A 142 -17.92 -5.30 -12.96
N GLY A 143 -18.36 -6.46 -12.50
CA GLY A 143 -19.22 -6.65 -11.32
C GLY A 143 -18.52 -6.47 -9.97
N ALA A 144 -17.18 -6.51 -9.91
CA ALA A 144 -16.42 -6.21 -8.70
C ALA A 144 -16.18 -4.71 -8.56
N ARG A 145 -17.25 -3.91 -8.51
CA ARG A 145 -17.18 -2.51 -8.09
C ARG A 145 -16.67 -2.47 -6.64
N THR A 146 -15.36 -2.37 -6.46
CA THR A 146 -14.85 -1.72 -5.25
C THR A 146 -15.36 -0.29 -5.30
N THR A 147 -15.96 0.18 -4.22
CA THR A 147 -16.64 1.47 -4.05
C THR A 147 -15.69 2.68 -4.12
N LYS A 148 -14.74 2.71 -5.05
CA LYS A 148 -13.68 3.71 -5.18
C LYS A 148 -13.70 4.38 -6.57
N PRO A 149 -14.15 5.64 -6.68
CA PRO A 149 -14.27 6.36 -7.95
C PRO A 149 -12.99 7.10 -8.39
N ALA A 150 -11.79 6.51 -8.28
CA ALA A 150 -10.57 7.25 -8.64
C ALA A 150 -9.50 6.46 -9.41
N PHE A 151 -9.59 5.14 -9.54
CA PHE A 151 -8.71 4.35 -10.39
C PHE A 151 -9.49 3.16 -10.91
N GLU A 152 -10.18 3.34 -12.04
CA GLU A 152 -10.62 2.25 -12.92
C GLU A 152 -9.38 1.63 -13.57
N LEU A 153 -8.47 1.07 -12.77
CA LEU A 153 -7.52 0.13 -13.31
C LEU A 153 -8.35 -1.12 -13.63
N PRO A 154 -8.32 -1.62 -14.88
CA PRO A 154 -8.98 -2.87 -15.17
C PRO A 154 -8.41 -3.90 -14.19
N LEU A 155 -9.31 -4.61 -13.50
CA LEU A 155 -9.03 -5.67 -12.53
C LEU A 155 -8.43 -6.87 -13.28
N ASN A 156 -7.25 -6.66 -13.85
CA ASN A 156 -6.56 -7.62 -14.67
C ASN A 156 -5.46 -8.25 -13.85
N VAL A 157 -5.50 -9.57 -13.74
CA VAL A 157 -4.37 -10.33 -13.21
C VAL A 157 -3.46 -10.65 -14.38
N ARG A 158 -2.18 -10.29 -14.26
CA ARG A 158 -1.18 -10.50 -15.30
C ARG A 158 -0.06 -11.42 -14.81
N PHE A 159 0.26 -12.39 -15.65
CA PHE A 159 1.34 -13.35 -15.42
C PHE A 159 2.37 -13.18 -16.53
N TYR A 160 3.61 -12.88 -16.15
CA TYR A 160 4.70 -12.66 -17.11
C TYR A 160 5.64 -13.85 -17.06
N PHE A 161 5.72 -14.59 -18.15
CA PHE A 161 6.68 -15.65 -18.35
C PHE A 161 7.81 -15.12 -19.21
N HIS A 162 9.02 -15.06 -18.67
CA HIS A 162 10.19 -14.86 -19.49
C HIS A 162 10.82 -16.21 -19.78
N LEU A 163 10.90 -16.53 -21.06
CA LEU A 163 11.23 -17.84 -21.57
C LEU A 163 12.41 -17.70 -22.52
N ASN A 164 13.33 -18.66 -22.51
CA ASN A 164 14.36 -18.68 -23.54
C ASN A 164 13.76 -18.91 -24.92
N ARG A 165 12.76 -19.79 -24.98
CA ARG A 165 11.95 -20.08 -26.15
C ARG A 165 10.50 -20.16 -25.72
N LEU A 166 9.60 -19.54 -26.49
CA LEU A 166 8.16 -19.61 -26.24
C LEU A 166 7.67 -21.06 -26.10
N GLU A 167 8.28 -21.99 -26.83
CA GLU A 167 7.95 -23.41 -26.85
C GLU A 167 8.25 -24.12 -25.51
N ASP A 168 9.12 -23.54 -24.67
CA ASP A 168 9.41 -24.08 -23.32
C ASP A 168 8.16 -24.11 -22.43
N ILE A 169 7.13 -23.32 -22.77
CA ILE A 169 5.85 -23.29 -22.07
C ILE A 169 5.13 -24.64 -22.12
N GLU A 170 5.35 -25.46 -23.15
CA GLU A 170 4.76 -26.79 -23.25
C GLU A 170 5.31 -27.73 -22.16
N ALA A 171 6.61 -27.65 -21.90
CA ALA A 171 7.25 -28.43 -20.85
C ALA A 171 6.78 -27.96 -19.47
N LEU A 172 6.69 -26.64 -19.26
CA LEU A 172 6.20 -26.04 -18.01
C LEU A 172 4.74 -26.43 -17.72
N ALA A 173 3.87 -26.42 -18.74
CA ALA A 173 2.47 -26.82 -18.60
C ALA A 173 2.28 -28.31 -18.26
N LYS A 174 3.21 -29.18 -18.70
CA LYS A 174 3.22 -30.61 -18.35
C LYS A 174 3.73 -30.86 -16.94
N GLN A 175 4.77 -30.14 -16.52
CA GLN A 175 5.35 -30.25 -15.18
C GLN A 175 4.38 -29.79 -14.08
N GLY A 176 3.54 -28.80 -14.40
CA GLY A 176 2.67 -28.14 -13.43
C GLY A 176 3.45 -27.13 -12.59
N LEU A 177 2.88 -25.94 -12.42
CA LEU A 177 3.49 -24.83 -11.68
C LEU A 177 2.85 -24.59 -10.33
N ASN A 178 1.69 -25.20 -10.06
CA ASN A 178 0.93 -24.97 -8.83
C ASN A 178 1.77 -25.19 -7.55
N VAL A 179 2.67 -26.18 -7.53
CA VAL A 179 3.56 -26.44 -6.38
C VAL A 179 4.57 -25.31 -6.17
N GLU A 180 5.21 -24.81 -7.23
CA GLU A 180 6.18 -23.72 -7.14
C GLU A 180 5.50 -22.39 -6.81
N ILE A 181 4.27 -22.18 -7.30
CA ILE A 181 3.44 -21.04 -6.93
C ILE A 181 3.05 -21.10 -5.45
N GLU A 182 2.67 -22.27 -4.92
CA GLU A 182 2.35 -22.41 -3.50
C GLU A 182 3.59 -22.20 -2.61
N LYS A 183 4.76 -22.72 -3.00
CA LYS A 183 6.02 -22.45 -2.29
C LYS A 183 6.34 -20.96 -2.29
N ALA A 184 6.22 -20.29 -3.44
CA ALA A 184 6.41 -18.86 -3.58
C ALA A 184 5.44 -18.07 -2.68
N ILE A 185 4.18 -18.49 -2.64
CA ILE A 185 3.14 -17.91 -1.78
C ILE A 185 3.50 -18.07 -0.30
N GLN A 186 3.99 -19.23 0.11
CA GLN A 186 4.41 -19.49 1.50
C GLN A 186 5.65 -18.67 1.88
N GLN A 187 6.64 -18.57 0.99
CA GLN A 187 7.85 -17.76 1.19
C GLN A 187 7.50 -16.27 1.29
N ALA A 188 6.60 -15.79 0.42
CA ALA A 188 6.09 -14.42 0.50
C ALA A 188 5.39 -14.16 1.84
N ARG A 189 4.55 -15.09 2.31
CA ARG A 189 3.90 -15.00 3.64
C ARG A 189 4.88 -14.93 4.80
N ALA A 190 5.98 -15.66 4.71
CA ALA A 190 7.03 -15.64 5.71
C ALA A 190 7.88 -14.34 5.67
N TYR A 191 7.80 -13.57 4.58
CA TYR A 191 8.56 -12.34 4.42
C TYR A 191 7.91 -11.18 5.19
N THR A 192 8.50 -10.85 6.34
CA THR A 192 8.01 -9.82 7.27
C THR A 192 8.30 -8.38 6.83
N GLY A 193 9.10 -8.18 5.77
CA GLY A 193 9.52 -6.86 5.29
C GLY A 193 8.56 -6.20 4.30
N HIS A 194 7.45 -6.83 3.91
CA HIS A 194 6.53 -6.30 2.90
C HIS A 194 5.14 -6.00 3.47
N ASP A 195 4.59 -4.85 3.07
CA ASP A 195 3.26 -4.32 3.45
C ASP A 195 2.06 -5.23 3.16
N LEU A 196 2.27 -6.36 2.48
CA LEU A 196 1.22 -7.28 2.04
C LEU A 196 0.82 -8.33 3.08
N PHE A 197 1.70 -8.63 4.04
CA PHE A 197 1.53 -9.73 4.99
C PHE A 197 1.36 -9.31 6.45
N GLN A 198 1.45 -8.00 6.72
CA GLN A 198 1.15 -7.47 8.03
C GLN A 198 -0.22 -6.78 7.98
N PRO A 199 -1.26 -7.25 8.70
CA PRO A 199 -2.26 -6.33 9.24
C PRO A 199 -1.47 -5.40 10.14
N ARG A 200 -1.13 -4.22 9.60
CA ARG A 200 -0.35 -3.24 10.34
C ARG A 200 -1.23 -2.69 11.44
N TYR A 201 -1.27 -3.38 12.58
CA TYR A 201 -1.33 -2.71 13.87
C TYR A 201 -0.01 -1.95 14.03
N ARG A 202 0.14 -0.90 13.24
CA ARG A 202 1.24 0.03 13.39
C ARG A 202 0.80 0.98 14.49
N ALA A 203 1.40 0.84 15.67
CA ALA A 203 1.69 2.01 16.50
C ALA A 203 2.68 2.89 15.71
N ALA A 204 2.17 3.55 14.67
CA ALA A 204 2.97 4.47 13.88
C ALA A 204 2.98 5.80 14.61
N TYR A 205 4.16 6.18 15.08
CA TYR A 205 4.48 7.59 15.18
C TYR A 205 4.38 8.15 13.75
N SER A 206 3.36 8.98 13.50
CA SER A 206 3.17 9.62 12.21
C SER A 206 3.63 11.09 12.31
N PRO A 207 4.93 11.37 12.09
CA PRO A 207 5.43 12.74 12.05
C PRO A 207 4.92 13.50 10.81
N ASN A 208 4.37 12.79 9.82
CA ASN A 208 3.93 13.34 8.54
C ASN A 208 2.40 13.52 8.42
N SER A 209 1.60 13.08 9.40
CA SER A 209 0.27 13.65 9.59
C SER A 209 0.49 14.96 10.32
N ALA A 210 0.38 16.08 9.62
CA ALA A 210 0.99 17.34 10.02
C ALA A 210 0.71 17.87 11.45
N LEU A 211 -0.13 17.26 12.30
CA LEU A 211 -0.80 17.97 13.40
C LEU A 211 -1.29 17.00 14.50
N SER A 212 -0.63 17.01 15.66
CA SER A 212 -0.73 16.16 16.88
C SER A 212 -0.12 14.76 16.78
N HIS A 213 0.66 14.36 17.80
CA HIS A 213 1.26 13.04 17.78
C HIS A 213 0.13 12.06 18.14
N HIS A 214 -0.27 11.30 17.14
CA HIS A 214 -1.32 10.31 17.27
C HIS A 214 -0.68 8.94 17.30
N TRP A 215 -0.93 8.20 18.38
CA TRP A 215 -0.68 6.76 18.40
C TRP A 215 -1.85 6.09 17.71
N GLN A 216 -1.70 5.78 16.42
CA GLN A 216 -2.73 5.10 15.64
C GLN A 216 -2.62 3.59 15.85
N VAL A 217 -3.74 2.88 15.84
CA VAL A 217 -3.80 1.42 15.78
C VAL A 217 -4.78 1.05 14.67
N GLY A 218 -4.26 0.55 13.53
CA GLY A 218 -5.06 0.10 12.37
C GLY A 218 -4.32 0.19 11.03
N GLY A 219 -4.78 -0.55 10.01
CA GLY A 219 -4.16 -0.63 8.69
C GLY A 219 -4.34 0.61 7.81
N PHE A 220 -3.51 0.73 6.76
CA PHE A 220 -3.68 1.77 5.74
C PHE A 220 -5.02 1.58 5.02
N ASN A 221 -5.88 2.59 5.05
CA ASN A 221 -7.28 2.59 4.56
C ASN A 221 -8.31 1.82 5.42
N GLU A 222 -7.97 1.46 6.65
CA GLU A 222 -8.91 0.83 7.58
C GLU A 222 -9.38 1.82 8.67
N PRO A 223 -10.56 1.59 9.26
CA PRO A 223 -10.93 2.26 10.50
C PRO A 223 -9.83 2.11 11.53
N SER A 224 -9.44 3.21 12.15
CA SER A 224 -8.34 3.22 13.11
C SER A 224 -8.66 4.12 14.28
N LEU A 225 -8.08 3.79 15.43
CA LEU A 225 -8.18 4.56 16.66
C LEU A 225 -6.86 5.29 16.87
N GLY A 226 -6.92 6.57 17.24
CA GLY A 226 -5.76 7.36 17.63
C GLY A 226 -5.91 7.96 19.01
N ILE A 227 -4.79 8.06 19.73
CA ILE A 227 -4.68 8.72 21.02
C ILE A 227 -3.81 9.96 20.85
N SER A 228 -4.23 11.10 21.39
CA SER A 228 -3.60 12.41 21.21
C SER A 228 -3.49 13.13 22.55
N PRO A 229 -2.37 12.99 23.27
CA PRO A 229 -2.07 13.83 24.40
C PRO A 229 -1.66 15.24 23.93
N GLY A 230 -1.89 16.25 24.75
CA GLY A 230 -1.48 17.60 24.42
C GLY A 230 -1.47 18.53 25.62
N VAL A 231 -0.76 19.63 25.47
CA VAL A 231 -0.76 20.74 26.43
C VAL A 231 -1.12 22.03 25.69
N GLY A 232 -1.76 22.96 26.39
CA GLY A 232 -2.16 24.22 25.80
C GLY A 232 -2.11 25.37 26.78
N VAL A 233 -2.11 26.58 26.22
CA VAL A 233 -2.27 27.84 26.96
C VAL A 233 -3.41 28.60 26.33
N GLY A 234 -4.36 29.06 27.13
CA GLY A 234 -5.51 29.81 26.64
C GLY A 234 -5.85 31.01 27.49
N VAL A 235 -6.71 31.85 26.95
CA VAL A 235 -7.28 33.01 27.62
C VAL A 235 -8.79 32.91 27.56
N VAL A 236 -9.45 33.07 28.70
CA VAL A 236 -10.90 33.13 28.80
C VAL A 236 -11.28 34.13 29.89
N ARG A 237 -12.24 35.02 29.63
CA ARG A 237 -12.63 36.10 30.57
C ARG A 237 -11.44 36.88 31.13
N ASN A 238 -10.48 37.22 30.28
CA ASN A 238 -9.23 37.93 30.62
C ASN A 238 -8.32 37.19 31.63
N GLN A 239 -8.46 35.87 31.74
CA GLN A 239 -7.66 35.04 32.62
C GLN A 239 -6.88 34.01 31.79
N ILE A 240 -5.57 33.95 32.01
CA ILE A 240 -4.70 32.95 31.37
C ILE A 240 -4.87 31.63 32.12
N TYR A 241 -4.97 30.54 31.37
CA TYR A 241 -5.00 29.19 31.91
C TYR A 241 -4.09 28.26 31.11
N THR A 242 -3.60 27.21 31.76
CA THR A 242 -2.95 26.09 31.08
C THR A 242 -3.90 24.93 30.95
N ALA A 243 -3.76 24.13 29.90
CA ALA A 243 -4.62 22.99 29.63
C ALA A 243 -3.82 21.70 29.47
N LEU A 244 -4.35 20.60 30.00
CA LEU A 244 -3.95 19.24 29.66
C LEU A 244 -5.07 18.60 28.83
N ILE A 245 -4.70 17.96 27.72
CA ILE A 245 -5.62 17.46 26.71
C ILE A 245 -5.35 15.97 26.50
N GLY A 246 -6.39 15.15 26.57
CA GLY A 246 -6.36 13.75 26.18
C GLY A 246 -7.50 13.44 25.21
N ASP A 247 -7.18 13.30 23.93
CA ASP A 247 -8.16 13.04 22.87
C ASP A 247 -8.04 11.62 22.32
N LEU A 248 -9.17 10.92 22.23
CA LEU A 248 -9.37 9.71 21.44
C LEU A 248 -10.04 10.07 20.11
N ALA A 249 -9.49 9.62 19.00
CA ALA A 249 -10.00 9.90 17.66
C ALA A 249 -10.25 8.62 16.88
N LEU A 250 -11.41 8.52 16.24
CA LEU A 250 -11.76 7.47 15.29
C LEU A 250 -11.63 8.01 13.88
N PHE A 251 -10.79 7.37 13.08
CA PHE A 251 -10.54 7.72 11.69
C PHE A 251 -11.19 6.66 10.78
N PRO A 252 -12.20 7.00 9.98
CA PRO A 252 -12.72 6.04 9.01
C PRO A 252 -11.72 5.87 7.87
N GLY A 253 -11.44 4.60 7.56
CA GLY A 253 -10.40 4.21 6.62
C GLY A 253 -10.43 4.89 5.25
N ILE A 254 -11.58 5.35 4.74
CA ILE A 254 -11.73 6.02 3.42
C ILE A 254 -12.46 7.38 3.51
N GLY A 255 -12.91 7.79 4.70
CA GLY A 255 -13.73 9.00 4.89
C GLY A 255 -12.95 10.31 5.10
N ARG A 256 -13.60 11.44 4.80
CA ARG A 256 -13.09 12.81 5.08
C ARG A 256 -13.43 13.34 6.48
N LEU A 257 -14.27 12.62 7.20
CA LEU A 257 -14.77 12.97 8.53
C LEU A 257 -14.26 11.95 9.53
N GLY A 258 -13.72 12.38 10.67
CA GLY A 258 -13.46 11.52 11.82
C GLY A 258 -14.29 11.93 13.02
N ALA A 259 -14.39 11.06 14.01
CA ALA A 259 -15.00 11.38 15.30
C ALA A 259 -13.91 11.56 16.36
N ARG A 260 -14.14 12.43 17.33
CA ARG A 260 -13.23 12.66 18.46
C ARG A 260 -14.01 12.71 19.77
N LEU A 261 -13.45 12.10 20.79
CA LEU A 261 -13.83 12.26 22.19
C LEU A 261 -12.62 12.74 22.97
N GLY A 262 -12.78 13.76 23.81
CA GLY A 262 -11.66 14.44 24.45
C GLY A 262 -11.93 14.80 25.91
N TRP A 263 -10.95 14.55 26.77
CA TRP A 263 -10.94 14.99 28.17
C TRP A 263 -9.96 16.15 28.32
N HIS A 264 -10.47 17.34 28.66
CA HIS A 264 -9.67 18.56 28.72
C HIS A 264 -9.70 19.13 30.15
N GLU A 265 -8.53 19.32 30.73
CA GLU A 265 -8.32 19.83 32.09
C GLU A 265 -7.71 21.22 32.04
N TYR A 266 -8.36 22.19 32.66
CA TYR A 266 -7.94 23.59 32.67
C TYR A 266 -7.47 23.97 34.07
N PHE A 267 -6.31 24.59 34.15
CA PHE A 267 -5.67 25.02 35.38
C PHE A 267 -5.51 26.54 35.36
N PHE A 268 -6.14 27.18 36.34
CA PHE A 268 -6.00 28.60 36.61
C PHE A 268 -5.17 28.79 37.87
N PHE A 269 -4.29 29.79 37.86
CA PHE A 269 -3.40 30.09 38.97
C PHE A 269 -3.85 31.39 39.63
N GLU A 270 -4.42 31.28 40.82
CA GLU A 270 -4.86 32.42 41.63
C GLU A 270 -3.75 32.79 42.62
N THR A 271 -3.32 34.05 42.57
CA THR A 271 -2.44 34.61 43.62
C THR A 271 -3.34 35.24 44.67
N LYS A 272 -3.13 34.92 45.94
CA LYS A 272 -3.91 35.52 47.01
C LYS A 272 -3.43 36.97 47.26
N PRO A 273 -4.33 37.92 47.54
CA PRO A 273 -3.97 39.30 47.84
C PRO A 273 -3.09 39.47 49.09
N ASP A 274 -3.11 38.49 49.99
CA ASP A 274 -2.40 38.49 51.28
C ASP A 274 -0.97 37.95 51.21
N GLY A 275 -0.46 37.62 50.02
CA GLY A 275 0.87 37.00 49.85
C GLY A 275 0.92 35.52 50.26
N GLY A 276 -0.23 34.90 50.56
CA GLY A 276 -0.33 33.48 50.84
C GLY A 276 -0.07 32.59 49.61
N PRO A 277 0.03 31.26 49.80
CA PRO A 277 0.38 30.33 48.73
C PRO A 277 -0.64 30.36 47.59
N SER A 278 -0.13 30.42 46.36
CA SER A 278 -0.94 30.41 45.14
C SER A 278 -1.86 29.18 45.10
N ARG A 279 -3.12 29.40 44.70
CA ARG A 279 -4.11 28.34 44.58
C ARG A 279 -4.25 27.94 43.12
N VAL A 280 -4.20 26.63 42.85
CA VAL A 280 -4.52 26.09 41.53
C VAL A 280 -6.00 25.70 41.49
N VAL A 281 -6.74 26.29 40.56
CA VAL A 281 -8.15 25.99 40.33
C VAL A 281 -8.27 25.15 39.07
N ARG A 282 -8.87 23.96 39.21
CA ARG A 282 -8.99 22.96 38.13
C ARG A 282 -10.43 22.84 37.62
N ASN A 283 -10.63 22.94 36.32
CA ASN A 283 -11.93 22.72 35.66
C ASN A 283 -11.79 21.68 34.56
N SER A 284 -12.75 20.76 34.45
CA SER A 284 -12.65 19.62 33.52
C SER A 284 -13.83 19.62 32.55
N PHE A 285 -13.52 19.47 31.26
CA PHE A 285 -14.51 19.37 30.18
C PHE A 285 -14.43 18.01 29.50
N LEU A 286 -15.59 17.40 29.26
CA LEU A 286 -15.73 16.28 28.35
C LEU A 286 -16.17 16.80 26.98
N ASN A 287 -15.49 16.41 25.92
CA ASN A 287 -15.65 16.95 24.58
C ASN A 287 -15.99 15.85 23.59
N ALA A 288 -16.89 16.14 22.66
CA ALA A 288 -17.19 15.31 21.51
C ALA A 288 -17.12 16.17 20.25
N GLY A 289 -16.63 15.62 19.15
CA GLY A 289 -16.46 16.41 17.95
C GLY A 289 -16.17 15.64 16.69
N ILE A 290 -16.04 16.41 15.62
CA ILE A 290 -15.72 15.93 14.28
C ILE A 290 -14.38 16.48 13.82
N LEU A 291 -13.65 15.66 13.07
CA LEU A 291 -12.36 16.00 12.47
C LEU A 291 -12.48 16.03 10.96
N PHE A 292 -11.83 16.99 10.32
CA PHE A 292 -11.84 17.15 8.87
C PHE A 292 -10.48 16.77 8.29
N PHE A 293 -10.46 15.91 7.27
CA PHE A 293 -9.24 15.45 6.62
C PHE A 293 -9.24 15.78 5.12
N LYS A 294 -8.07 16.14 4.61
CA LYS A 294 -7.81 16.25 3.17
C LYS A 294 -6.74 15.23 2.75
N PRO A 295 -6.90 14.57 1.60
CA PRO A 295 -5.84 13.77 1.00
C PRO A 295 -4.69 14.72 0.61
N TRP A 296 -3.47 14.43 1.09
CA TRP A 296 -2.32 15.32 0.88
C TRP A 296 -1.64 15.08 -0.47
N ASP A 297 -1.69 13.87 -1.03
CA ASP A 297 -1.28 13.58 -2.41
C ASP A 297 -1.75 12.17 -2.86
N LYS A 298 -1.34 11.72 -4.06
CA LYS A 298 -1.52 10.37 -4.62
C LYS A 298 -0.99 9.24 -3.71
N THR A 299 -0.13 9.55 -2.76
CA THR A 299 0.19 8.67 -1.63
C THR A 299 -0.87 8.88 -0.55
N LEU A 300 -1.52 7.80 -0.11
CA LEU A 300 -2.66 7.71 0.82
C LEU A 300 -2.49 8.38 2.22
N ASN A 301 -1.49 9.24 2.41
CA ASN A 301 -1.29 10.08 3.58
C ASN A 301 -2.33 11.20 3.65
N ARG A 302 -2.90 11.38 4.85
CA ARG A 302 -3.94 12.36 5.14
C ARG A 302 -3.39 13.45 6.04
N VAL A 303 -3.84 14.68 5.79
CA VAL A 303 -3.56 15.80 6.68
C VAL A 303 -4.86 16.24 7.33
N ASN A 304 -4.85 16.28 8.67
CA ASN A 304 -5.91 16.86 9.46
C ASN A 304 -5.98 18.34 9.12
N MET A 305 -7.11 18.81 8.58
CA MET A 305 -7.32 20.22 8.28
C MET A 305 -7.78 21.01 9.49
N GLY A 306 -8.40 20.35 10.46
CA GLY A 306 -9.03 20.98 11.61
C GLY A 306 -10.17 20.13 12.15
N GLY A 307 -10.95 20.71 13.05
CA GLY A 307 -12.08 20.04 13.66
C GLY A 307 -13.02 20.99 14.36
N MET A 308 -14.15 20.46 14.81
CA MET A 308 -15.11 21.17 15.64
C MET A 308 -15.45 20.28 16.82
N THR A 309 -15.46 20.84 18.03
CA THR A 309 -15.78 20.12 19.26
C THR A 309 -16.83 20.85 20.08
N LEU A 310 -17.72 20.09 20.69
CA LEU A 310 -18.67 20.54 21.69
C LEU A 310 -18.29 19.87 23.02
N GLY A 311 -18.06 20.69 24.03
CA GLY A 311 -17.63 20.33 25.36
C GLY A 311 -18.70 20.65 26.40
N TYR A 312 -18.72 19.86 27.47
CA TYR A 312 -19.54 20.09 28.65
C TYR A 312 -18.68 20.06 29.92
N LEU A 313 -18.89 21.04 30.80
CA LEU A 313 -18.18 21.15 32.08
C LEU A 313 -18.64 20.03 33.02
N ILE A 314 -17.78 19.06 33.27
CA ILE A 314 -18.04 17.91 34.14
C ILE A 314 -17.52 18.11 35.57
N LYS A 315 -16.50 18.96 35.73
CA LYS A 315 -15.94 19.30 37.04
C LYS A 315 -15.69 20.80 37.11
N ARG A 316 -16.32 21.46 38.08
CA ARG A 316 -16.21 22.89 38.30
C ARG A 316 -15.48 23.16 39.61
N ASN A 317 -14.44 23.99 39.56
CA ASN A 317 -13.86 24.62 40.75
C ASN A 317 -13.67 26.12 40.50
N GLY A 318 -13.89 26.93 41.54
CA GLY A 318 -13.79 28.38 41.47
C GLY A 318 -14.91 29.04 40.66
N TYR A 319 -14.65 30.27 40.19
CA TYR A 319 -15.65 31.16 39.59
C TYR A 319 -15.43 31.42 38.10
N TYR A 320 -14.47 30.73 37.47
CA TYR A 320 -14.11 30.93 36.07
C TYR A 320 -15.23 30.51 35.11
N PHE A 321 -15.85 29.36 35.38
CA PHE A 321 -16.98 28.82 34.62
C PHE A 321 -18.23 28.71 35.48
N GLU A 322 -19.39 28.87 34.87
CA GLU A 322 -20.68 28.66 35.54
C GLU A 322 -21.07 27.18 35.57
N LYS A 323 -22.03 26.81 36.41
CA LYS A 323 -22.62 25.47 36.35
C LYS A 323 -23.31 25.27 34.99
N ASN A 324 -23.26 24.04 34.46
CA ASN A 324 -23.81 23.67 33.16
C ASN A 324 -23.22 24.49 31.99
N THR A 325 -21.91 24.78 32.06
CA THR A 325 -21.19 25.46 30.99
C THR A 325 -20.91 24.48 29.86
N PHE A 326 -21.27 24.89 28.66
CA PHE A 326 -20.89 24.28 27.40
C PHE A 326 -19.75 25.07 26.77
N ARG A 327 -18.94 24.38 25.97
CA ARG A 327 -17.83 24.94 25.20
C ARG A 327 -17.96 24.51 23.76
N PHE A 328 -17.99 25.43 22.82
CA PHE A 328 -17.77 25.12 21.41
C PHE A 328 -16.36 25.55 21.04
N ALA A 329 -15.60 24.69 20.37
CA ALA A 329 -14.25 25.04 19.90
C ALA A 329 -14.05 24.58 18.45
N GLY A 330 -13.57 25.48 17.62
CA GLY A 330 -13.05 25.16 16.29
C GLY A 330 -11.54 24.94 16.39
N THR A 331 -10.98 23.96 15.70
CA THR A 331 -9.53 23.74 15.64
C THR A 331 -9.00 24.16 14.29
N VAL A 332 -8.11 25.15 14.28
CA VAL A 332 -7.36 25.58 13.10
C VAL A 332 -5.89 25.29 13.33
N ASN A 333 -5.27 24.69 12.34
CA ASN A 333 -3.87 24.32 12.41
C ASN A 333 -3.01 25.42 11.78
N ILE A 334 -2.03 25.95 12.53
CA ILE A 334 -1.22 27.10 12.07
C ILE A 334 0.18 26.68 11.64
N PHE A 335 0.88 25.91 12.48
CA PHE A 335 2.18 25.32 12.16
C PHE A 335 2.13 23.80 12.36
N ARG A 336 3.14 23.07 11.88
CA ARG A 336 3.23 21.60 11.96
C ARG A 336 3.13 21.02 13.38
N TRP A 337 3.26 21.83 14.43
CA TRP A 337 3.25 21.36 15.82
C TRP A 337 2.27 22.15 16.71
N SER A 338 1.58 23.16 16.17
CA SER A 338 0.71 24.05 16.94
C SER A 338 -0.66 24.24 16.29
N LYS A 339 -1.67 24.33 17.16
CA LYS A 339 -3.07 24.56 16.78
C LYS A 339 -3.60 25.75 17.54
N ILE A 340 -4.46 26.52 16.90
CA ILE A 340 -5.26 27.54 17.57
C ILE A 340 -6.70 27.08 17.60
N GLU A 341 -7.30 27.22 18.76
CA GLU A 341 -8.68 26.88 19.04
C GLU A 341 -9.41 28.14 19.49
N PRO A 342 -10.12 28.84 18.59
CA PRO A 342 -11.18 29.75 19.03
C PRO A 342 -12.25 28.98 19.79
N GLU A 343 -12.62 29.50 20.95
CA GLU A 343 -13.56 28.89 21.88
C GLU A 343 -14.72 29.83 22.18
N LEU A 344 -15.91 29.28 22.32
CA LEU A 344 -17.09 29.98 22.78
C LEU A 344 -17.70 29.22 23.94
N TYR A 345 -17.94 29.90 25.05
CA TYR A 345 -18.52 29.33 26.25
C TYR A 345 -19.88 29.93 26.50
N TRP A 346 -20.80 29.13 27.02
CA TRP A 346 -22.11 29.58 27.49
C TRP A 346 -22.63 28.62 28.55
N ASN A 347 -23.62 29.02 29.34
CA ASN A 347 -24.26 28.14 30.30
C ASN A 347 -25.77 28.01 30.08
N GLY A 348 -26.32 26.81 30.36
CA GLY A 348 -27.74 26.53 30.14
C GLY A 348 -28.18 26.80 28.69
N ALA A 349 -29.34 27.45 28.52
CA ALA A 349 -29.86 27.86 27.21
C ALA A 349 -29.19 29.14 26.70
N PHE A 350 -27.88 29.06 26.39
CA PHE A 350 -27.08 30.17 25.83
C PHE A 350 -26.99 31.44 26.70
N LYS A 351 -26.94 31.29 28.02
CA LYS A 351 -26.66 32.40 28.93
C LYS A 351 -25.16 32.65 29.06
N ASN A 352 -24.79 33.88 29.47
CA ASN A 352 -23.42 34.30 29.74
C ASN A 352 -22.43 33.82 28.68
N VAL A 353 -22.65 34.25 27.43
CA VAL A 353 -21.80 33.87 26.31
C VAL A 353 -20.49 34.66 26.38
N TYR A 354 -19.35 33.98 26.35
CA TYR A 354 -18.04 34.65 26.28
C TYR A 354 -17.05 33.89 25.40
N PRO A 355 -16.18 34.62 24.69
CA PRO A 355 -15.14 34.02 23.88
C PRO A 355 -13.96 33.55 24.74
N GLY A 356 -13.21 32.61 24.18
CA GLY A 356 -11.87 32.28 24.59
C GLY A 356 -11.02 31.94 23.37
N VAL A 357 -9.73 31.85 23.58
CA VAL A 357 -8.80 31.35 22.57
C VAL A 357 -7.76 30.51 23.26
N ARG A 358 -7.39 29.39 22.65
CA ARG A 358 -6.37 28.48 23.16
C ARG A 358 -5.38 28.12 22.08
N ILE A 359 -4.11 28.08 22.45
CA ILE A 359 -3.03 27.56 21.62
C ILE A 359 -2.64 26.21 22.19
N ASN A 360 -2.70 25.17 21.37
CA ASN A 360 -2.36 23.81 21.75
C ASN A 360 -1.09 23.36 21.03
N VAL A 361 -0.21 22.72 21.78
CA VAL A 361 0.93 21.96 21.27
C VAL A 361 0.65 20.50 21.56
N GLY A 362 0.49 19.70 20.50
CA GLY A 362 0.25 18.27 20.62
C GLY A 362 1.58 17.56 20.84
N LEU A 363 1.63 16.69 21.85
CA LEU A 363 2.67 15.69 22.07
C LEU A 363 2.31 14.37 21.42
#